data_AF-A0A5J5C188-F1
#
_entry.id   AF-A0A5J5C188-F1
#
_cell.length_a   1.000
_cell.length_b   1.000
_cell.length_c   1.000
_cell.angle_alpha   90.00
_cell.angle_beta   90.00
_cell.angle_gamma   90.00
#
_symmetry.space_group_name_H-M   'P 1'
#
loop_
_entity.id
_entity.type
_entity.pdbx_description
1 polymer ?
#
loop_
_entity_poly.entity_id
_entity_poly.type
_entity_poly.pdbx_seq_one_letter_code
_entity_poly.pdbx_strand_id
1 'polypeptide(L)'
;MLEDQENAKKKKEEALRKRRDANLKHIIISEKLDKKAEKLHTKTLPFPYTSKEVFEQSIQMPIGPEFKPVTAIGALNLPEVVKKASVLIKPIKFEDVNPHERAEEHNSGQKQKKKSKSSAKNMKK
;
A
#
# COMPACT_ATOMS: atom_id res chain seq x y z
N MET A 1 36.82 -17.18 0.30
CA MET A 1 36.79 -16.93 -1.16
C MET A 1 36.52 -18.19 -1.98
N LEU A 2 37.37 -19.23 -1.91
CA LEU A 2 37.11 -20.49 -2.64
C LEU A 2 35.90 -21.26 -2.07
N GLU A 3 35.81 -21.33 -0.73
CA GLU A 3 34.68 -21.97 -0.03
C GLU A 3 33.33 -21.30 -0.33
N ASP A 4 33.29 -19.96 -0.43
CA ASP A 4 32.08 -19.22 -0.78
C ASP A 4 31.60 -19.54 -2.19
N GLN A 5 32.54 -19.68 -3.14
CA GLN A 5 32.23 -20.06 -4.52
C GLN A 5 31.73 -21.49 -4.61
N GLU A 6 32.31 -22.42 -3.85
CA GLU A 6 31.83 -23.81 -3.78
C GLU A 6 30.44 -23.90 -3.16
N ASN A 7 30.19 -23.16 -2.09
CA ASN A 7 28.88 -23.10 -1.44
C ASN A 7 27.82 -22.50 -2.38
N ALA A 8 28.17 -21.45 -3.14
CA ALA A 8 27.29 -20.88 -4.16
C ALA A 8 27.00 -21.88 -5.29
N LYS A 9 28.01 -22.63 -5.76
CA LYS A 9 27.83 -23.70 -6.75
C LYS A 9 26.92 -24.81 -6.23
N LYS A 10 27.14 -25.29 -5.01
CA LYS A 10 26.32 -26.32 -4.36
C LYS A 10 24.87 -25.85 -4.21
N LYS A 11 24.64 -24.63 -3.71
CA LYS A 11 23.29 -24.04 -3.62
C LYS A 11 22.62 -23.93 -4.99
N LYS A 12 23.36 -23.57 -6.03
CA LYS A 12 22.84 -23.50 -7.40
C LYS A 12 22.43 -24.88 -7.93
N GLU A 13 23.28 -25.90 -7.75
CA GLU A 13 22.98 -27.26 -8.19
C GLU A 13 21.79 -27.87 -7.41
N GLU A 14 21.75 -27.63 -6.10
CA GLU A 14 20.63 -28.04 -5.26
C GLU A 14 19.33 -27.36 -5.68
N ALA A 15 19.36 -26.05 -5.97
CA ALA A 15 18.21 -25.33 -6.49
C ALA A 15 17.75 -25.90 -7.84
N LEU A 16 18.68 -26.20 -8.75
CA LEU A 16 18.36 -26.79 -10.06
C LEU A 16 17.65 -28.14 -9.91
N ARG A 17 18.10 -29.00 -8.97
CA ARG A 17 17.48 -30.30 -8.67
C ARG A 17 16.13 -30.18 -7.96
N LYS A 18 15.94 -29.17 -7.10
CA LYS A 18 14.69 -28.94 -6.37
C LYS A 18 13.57 -28.37 -7.24
N ARG A 19 13.87 -27.87 -8.45
CA ARG A 19 12.86 -27.34 -9.36
C ARG A 19 11.89 -28.44 -9.80
N ARG A 20 10.61 -28.10 -9.84
CA ARG A 20 9.54 -29.02 -10.26
C ARG A 20 9.71 -29.50 -11.71
N ASP A 21 10.34 -28.67 -12.54
CA ASP A 21 10.48 -28.91 -13.97
C ASP A 21 11.69 -29.78 -14.32
N ALA A 22 12.59 -30.05 -13.37
CA ALA A 22 13.88 -30.72 -13.64
C ALA A 22 13.75 -32.13 -14.21
N ASN A 23 12.64 -32.81 -13.93
CA ASN A 23 12.37 -34.18 -14.39
C ASN A 23 11.55 -34.24 -15.70
N LEU A 24 11.19 -33.09 -16.28
CA LEU A 24 10.32 -33.02 -17.46
C LEU A 24 11.15 -33.04 -18.75
N LYS A 25 10.84 -33.97 -19.67
CA LYS A 25 11.63 -34.22 -20.89
C LYS A 25 11.58 -33.09 -21.94
N HIS A 26 10.55 -32.25 -21.92
CA HIS A 26 10.27 -31.29 -22.99
C HIS A 26 10.47 -29.82 -22.58
N ILE A 27 10.87 -29.56 -21.33
CA ILE A 27 11.02 -28.19 -20.82
C ILE A 27 12.50 -27.87 -20.71
N ILE A 28 12.96 -26.92 -21.53
CA ILE A 28 14.35 -26.43 -21.55
C ILE A 28 14.32 -24.94 -21.21
N ILE A 29 14.96 -24.55 -20.11
CA ILE A 29 14.96 -23.17 -19.60
C ILE A 29 16.38 -22.60 -19.67
N SER A 30 16.53 -21.41 -20.25
CA SER A 30 17.80 -20.69 -20.27
C SER A 30 18.02 -19.94 -18.95
N GLU A 31 19.06 -20.31 -18.20
CA GLU A 31 19.41 -19.66 -16.92
C GLU A 31 20.35 -18.45 -17.09
N LYS A 32 20.26 -17.78 -18.23
CA LYS A 32 21.10 -16.61 -18.51
C LYS A 32 20.51 -15.39 -17.81
N LEU A 33 21.36 -14.60 -17.14
CA LEU A 33 20.93 -13.36 -16.52
C LEU A 33 20.77 -12.25 -17.57
N ASP A 34 19.62 -11.57 -17.54
CA ASP A 34 19.33 -10.46 -18.43
C ASP A 34 19.92 -9.15 -17.90
N LYS A 35 21.08 -8.76 -18.44
CA LYS A 35 21.81 -7.52 -18.08
C LYS A 35 21.00 -6.23 -18.25
N LYS A 36 19.98 -6.25 -19.11
CA LYS A 36 19.08 -5.10 -19.33
C LYS A 36 18.06 -4.98 -18.21
N ALA A 37 17.48 -6.10 -17.78
CA ALA A 37 16.48 -6.16 -16.71
C ALA A 37 17.09 -5.93 -15.33
N GLU A 38 18.35 -6.33 -15.14
CA GLU A 38 19.11 -6.11 -13.89
C GLU A 38 19.09 -4.65 -13.41
N LYS A 39 19.04 -3.69 -14.34
CA LYS A 39 18.99 -2.26 -14.03
C LYS A 39 17.68 -1.80 -13.38
N LEU A 40 16.59 -2.53 -13.62
CA LEU A 40 15.26 -2.21 -13.09
C LEU A 40 15.03 -2.83 -11.70
N HIS A 41 15.86 -3.81 -11.32
CA HIS A 41 15.79 -4.44 -10.01
C HIS A 41 16.59 -3.66 -8.97
N THR A 42 16.19 -3.80 -7.71
CA THR A 42 16.92 -3.22 -6.58
C THR A 42 18.23 -3.98 -6.38
N LYS A 43 19.36 -3.27 -6.28
CA LYS A 43 20.68 -3.88 -6.01
C LYS A 43 20.77 -4.43 -4.60
N THR A 44 20.16 -3.73 -3.66
CA THR A 44 20.16 -4.03 -2.23
C THR A 44 18.77 -3.79 -1.66
N LEU A 45 18.44 -4.48 -0.57
CA LEU A 45 17.18 -4.31 0.11
C LEU A 45 17.07 -2.88 0.69
N PRO A 46 16.01 -2.11 0.38
CA PRO A 46 15.85 -0.79 0.96
C PRO A 46 15.42 -0.88 2.44
N PHE A 47 15.96 0.02 3.27
CA PHE A 47 15.44 0.25 4.62
C PHE A 47 13.99 0.75 4.52
N PRO A 48 13.02 0.26 5.33
CA PRO A 48 13.13 -0.47 6.60
C PRO A 48 12.95 -2.00 6.50
N TYR A 49 12.96 -2.58 5.31
CA TYR A 49 12.65 -4.00 5.14
C TYR A 49 13.78 -4.90 5.63
N THR A 50 13.44 -6.02 6.27
CA THR A 50 14.39 -7.01 6.80
C THR A 50 14.61 -8.18 5.85
N SER A 51 13.61 -8.53 5.04
CA SER A 51 13.67 -9.62 4.06
C SER A 51 13.27 -9.15 2.67
N LYS A 52 13.84 -9.83 1.65
CA LYS A 52 13.50 -9.60 0.24
C LYS A 52 12.03 -9.91 -0.06
N GLU A 53 11.52 -10.99 0.52
CA GLU A 53 10.13 -11.43 0.31
C GLU A 53 9.14 -10.39 0.81
N VAL A 54 9.38 -9.79 1.97
CA VAL A 54 8.53 -8.74 2.53
C VAL A 54 8.53 -7.49 1.66
N PHE A 55 9.71 -7.09 1.16
CA PHE A 55 9.82 -5.96 0.24
C PHE A 55 9.03 -6.21 -1.05
N GLU A 56 9.22 -7.36 -1.70
CA GLU A 56 8.53 -7.69 -2.95
C GLU A 56 7.00 -7.77 -2.76
N GLN A 57 6.54 -8.34 -1.64
CA GLN A 57 5.12 -8.37 -1.29
C GLN A 57 4.56 -6.96 -1.08
N SER A 58 5.32 -6.06 -0.46
CA SER A 58 4.87 -4.69 -0.18
C SER A 58 4.58 -3.88 -1.45
N ILE A 59 5.33 -4.12 -2.55
CA ILE A 59 5.18 -3.38 -3.82
C ILE A 59 4.38 -4.14 -4.88
N GLN A 60 3.86 -5.33 -4.55
CA GLN A 60 3.23 -6.22 -5.52
C GLN A 60 1.98 -5.62 -6.17
N MET A 61 1.25 -4.76 -5.46
CA MET A 61 0.01 -4.16 -5.94
C MET A 61 0.26 -2.78 -6.59
N PRO A 62 -0.17 -2.58 -7.86
CA PRO A 62 -0.05 -1.28 -8.51
C PRO A 62 -1.00 -0.26 -7.89
N ILE A 63 -0.59 1.01 -7.83
CA ILE A 63 -1.35 2.12 -7.21
C ILE A 63 -2.20 2.89 -8.25
N GLY A 64 -1.92 2.70 -9.55
CA GLY A 64 -2.49 3.49 -10.64
C GLY A 64 -4.02 3.40 -10.76
N PRO A 65 -4.66 4.43 -11.35
CA PRO A 65 -6.10 4.49 -11.52
C PRO A 65 -6.66 3.43 -12.46
N GLU A 66 -5.83 2.82 -13.30
CA GLU A 66 -6.24 1.73 -14.18
C GLU A 66 -6.49 0.42 -13.41
N PHE A 67 -5.87 0.26 -12.24
CA PHE A 67 -5.88 -1.00 -11.48
C PHE A 67 -6.79 -0.97 -10.24
N LYS A 68 -7.21 0.22 -9.79
CA LYS A 68 -8.02 0.39 -8.58
C LYS A 68 -9.24 1.27 -8.85
N PRO A 69 -10.37 1.02 -8.17
CA PRO A 69 -11.55 1.88 -8.31
C PRO A 69 -11.28 3.25 -7.69
N VAL A 70 -11.95 4.29 -8.22
CA VAL A 70 -11.83 5.69 -7.78
C VAL A 70 -11.99 5.86 -6.26
N THR A 71 -12.88 5.09 -5.65
CA THR A 71 -13.12 5.10 -4.20
C THR A 71 -11.89 4.70 -3.39
N ALA A 72 -11.10 3.74 -3.86
CA ALA A 72 -9.92 3.23 -3.15
C ALA A 72 -8.68 4.09 -3.38
N ILE A 73 -8.53 4.69 -4.57
CA ILE A 73 -7.36 5.50 -4.94
C ILE A 73 -7.20 6.68 -3.98
N GLY A 74 -8.31 7.38 -3.66
CA GLY A 74 -8.27 8.54 -2.78
C GLY A 74 -7.75 8.21 -1.38
N ALA A 75 -8.09 7.04 -0.84
CA ALA A 75 -7.61 6.59 0.46
C ALA A 75 -6.14 6.13 0.43
N LEU A 76 -5.70 5.51 -0.66
CA LEU A 76 -4.33 4.99 -0.79
C LEU A 76 -3.29 6.06 -1.09
N ASN A 77 -3.66 7.10 -1.83
CA ASN A 77 -2.75 8.20 -2.19
C ASN A 77 -2.75 9.33 -1.15
N LEU A 78 -3.56 9.22 -0.10
CA LEU A 78 -3.63 10.23 0.95
C LEU A 78 -2.32 10.23 1.76
N PRO A 79 -1.62 11.38 1.89
CA PRO A 79 -0.44 11.44 2.75
C PRO A 79 -0.85 11.33 4.22
N GLU A 80 0.05 10.80 5.04
CA GLU A 80 -0.17 10.64 6.48
C GLU A 80 -0.46 11.97 7.20
N VAL A 81 0.24 13.04 6.79
CA VAL A 81 0.09 14.37 7.38
C VAL A 81 -0.51 15.33 6.34
N VAL A 82 -1.76 15.72 6.56
CA VAL A 82 -2.47 16.71 5.73
C VAL A 82 -2.59 18.03 6.49
N LYS A 83 -2.11 19.12 5.88
CA LYS A 83 -2.25 20.48 6.43
C LYS A 83 -3.26 21.27 5.60
N LYS A 84 -4.09 22.07 6.26
CA LYS A 84 -4.97 23.03 5.58
C LYS A 84 -4.19 24.29 5.22
N ALA A 85 -4.35 24.76 3.98
CA ALA A 85 -3.76 26.03 3.57
C ALA A 85 -4.28 27.18 4.44
N SER A 86 -3.41 28.14 4.74
CA SER A 86 -3.75 29.39 5.43
C SER A 86 -4.25 29.25 6.88
N VAL A 87 -4.04 28.10 7.54
CA VAL A 87 -4.40 27.89 8.95
C VAL A 87 -3.14 27.79 9.82
N LEU A 88 -3.08 28.58 10.89
CA LEU A 88 -2.01 28.50 11.88
C LEU A 88 -2.14 27.22 12.71
N ILE A 89 -1.10 26.37 12.69
CA ILE A 89 -1.05 25.12 13.45
C ILE A 89 -0.61 25.44 14.87
N LYS A 90 -1.55 25.34 15.82
CA LYS A 90 -1.24 25.50 17.25
C LYS A 90 -0.52 24.24 17.76
N PRO A 91 0.43 24.38 18.71
CA PRO A 91 1.03 23.23 19.39
C PRO A 91 -0.03 22.35 20.05
N ILE A 92 0.26 21.06 20.13
CA ILE A 92 -0.58 20.11 20.85
C ILE A 92 -0.53 20.48 22.35
N LYS A 93 -1.70 20.62 22.96
CA LYS A 93 -1.84 20.73 24.40
C LYS A 93 -2.29 19.37 24.91
N PHE A 94 -1.55 18.82 25.87
CA PHE A 94 -1.95 17.58 26.54
C PHE A 94 -2.93 17.94 27.66
N GLU A 95 -4.12 17.34 27.62
CA GLU A 95 -5.03 17.30 28.76
C GLU A 95 -4.95 15.88 29.33
N ASP A 96 -4.86 15.75 30.65
CA ASP A 96 -4.85 14.46 31.34
C ASP A 96 -6.27 13.86 31.32
N VAL A 97 -6.71 13.40 30.16
CA VAL A 97 -8.02 12.75 30.02
C VAL A 97 -7.86 11.29 30.39
N ASN A 98 -8.45 10.88 31.52
CA ASN A 98 -8.50 9.49 31.95
C ASN A 98 -9.19 8.63 30.87
N PRO A 99 -8.49 7.71 30.19
CA PRO A 99 -9.04 6.93 29.07
C PRO A 99 -10.07 5.88 29.49
N HIS A 100 -10.47 5.86 30.77
CA HIS A 100 -11.41 4.88 31.35
C HIS A 100 -12.74 5.50 31.83
N GLU A 101 -12.95 6.81 31.68
CA GLU A 101 -14.28 7.38 31.88
C GLU A 101 -15.13 7.10 30.65
N ARG A 102 -15.95 6.06 30.76
CA ARG A 102 -16.98 5.69 29.78
C ARG A 102 -17.92 6.87 29.59
N ALA A 103 -17.78 7.60 28.48
CA ALA A 103 -18.75 8.59 28.07
C ALA A 103 -20.07 7.86 27.77
N GLU A 104 -21.01 7.93 28.72
CA GLU A 104 -22.41 7.53 28.52
C GLU A 104 -22.95 8.21 27.25
N GLU A 105 -23.57 7.42 26.39
CA GLU A 105 -24.01 7.77 25.05
C GLU A 105 -25.01 8.95 25.05
N HIS A 106 -24.62 10.10 24.51
CA HIS A 106 -25.61 11.11 24.09
C HIS A 106 -26.06 10.83 22.65
N ASN A 107 -27.03 9.92 22.57
CA ASN A 107 -27.84 9.66 21.39
C ASN A 107 -28.76 10.87 21.12
N SER A 108 -28.31 11.85 20.33
CA SER A 108 -29.20 12.89 19.77
C SER A 108 -29.26 12.77 18.26
N GLY A 109 -30.22 11.99 17.77
CA GLY A 109 -30.52 11.83 16.35
C GLY A 109 -30.80 13.17 15.66
N GLN A 110 -29.92 13.57 14.74
CA GLN A 110 -30.18 14.70 13.86
C GLN A 110 -31.16 14.27 12.75
N LYS A 111 -32.45 14.54 12.98
CA LYS A 111 -33.49 14.56 11.93
C LYS A 111 -33.07 15.56 10.85
N GLN A 112 -32.74 15.08 9.65
CA GLN A 112 -32.59 15.91 8.46
C GLN A 112 -33.94 16.57 8.12
N LYS A 113 -34.04 17.89 8.34
CA LYS A 113 -35.15 18.72 7.85
C LYS A 113 -35.10 18.77 6.31
N LYS A 114 -36.01 18.04 5.65
CA LYS A 114 -36.29 18.22 4.21
C LYS A 114 -36.89 19.61 3.98
N LYS A 115 -36.21 20.50 3.25
CA LYS A 115 -36.80 21.74 2.74
C LYS A 115 -37.70 21.41 1.54
N SER A 116 -39.02 21.51 1.74
CA SER A 116 -40.01 21.55 0.66
C SER A 116 -39.91 22.90 -0.07
N LYS A 117 -39.60 22.89 -1.37
CA LYS A 117 -39.87 24.05 -2.25
C LYS A 117 -41.35 23.99 -2.65
N SER A 118 -42.21 24.73 -1.98
CA SER A 118 -43.57 25.00 -2.44
C SER A 118 -43.55 26.15 -3.44
N SER A 119 -44.20 25.92 -4.57
CA SER A 119 -44.48 26.86 -5.64
C SER A 119 -45.26 28.08 -5.13
N ALA A 120 -44.80 29.29 -5.48
CA ALA A 120 -45.60 30.50 -5.40
C ALA A 120 -45.64 31.14 -6.78
N LYS A 121 -46.69 30.76 -7.52
CA LYS A 121 -47.29 31.53 -8.60
C LYS A 121 -47.59 32.93 -8.02
N ASN A 122 -47.12 34.01 -8.65
CA ASN A 122 -47.77 35.30 -8.46
C ASN A 122 -47.91 36.04 -9.78
N MET A 123 -49.18 36.22 -10.13
CA MET A 123 -49.75 37.09 -11.15
C MET A 123 -49.71 38.55 -10.70
N LYS A 124 -49.89 39.43 -11.71
CA LYS A 124 -50.13 40.89 -11.69
C LYS A 124 -48.83 41.72 -11.74
N LYS A 125 -48.66 42.64 -12.68
CA LYS A 125 -49.60 43.51 -13.42
C LYS A 125 -49.19 43.61 -14.88
#